data_AF-A0A6J4UFD6-F1
#
_entry.id   AF-A0A6J4UFD6-F1
#
_cell.length_a   1.000
_cell.length_b   1.000
_cell.length_c   1.000
_cell.angle_alpha   90.00
_cell.angle_beta   90.00
_cell.angle_gamma   90.00
#
_symmetry.space_group_name_H-M   'P 1'
#
loop_
_entity.id
_entity.type
_entity.pdbx_description
1 polymer ?
#
loop_
_entity_poly.entity_id
_entity_poly.type
_entity_poly.pdbx_seq_one_letter_code
_entity_poly.pdbx_strand_id
1 'polypeptide(L)'
;MATTRCRGVRRDGTPCGAQAGSSGWCWAHDPDHEEARRAARSRGGKGKATARRLDKLVPATLKPVVGTLLDALEEVHQGDLDPKRASAMAALAGAVGRLYQTGVLEERLAALEAAQAATEERRAG
;
A
#
# COMPACT_ATOMS: atom_id res chain seq x y z
N MET A 1 -26.12 22.12 22.85
CA MET A 1 -25.66 22.62 21.54
C MET A 1 -26.32 21.77 20.46
N ALA A 2 -27.13 22.36 19.58
CA ALA A 2 -27.76 21.62 18.50
C ALA A 2 -26.70 21.24 17.47
N THR A 3 -26.39 19.94 17.36
CA THR A 3 -25.56 19.42 16.27
C THR A 3 -26.38 19.48 14.99
N THR A 4 -26.14 20.51 14.18
CA THR A 4 -26.79 20.64 12.88
C THR A 4 -26.48 19.37 12.07
N ARG A 5 -27.52 18.67 11.62
CA ARG A 5 -27.36 17.50 10.74
C ARG A 5 -27.09 17.98 9.31
N CYS A 6 -26.38 17.15 8.56
CA CYS A 6 -26.11 17.40 7.16
C CYS A 6 -27.41 17.52 6.36
N ARG A 7 -27.49 18.55 5.51
CA ARG A 7 -28.62 18.80 4.58
C ARG A 7 -28.72 17.81 3.41
N GLY A 8 -27.77 16.90 3.28
CA GLY A 8 -27.71 15.93 2.18
C GLY A 8 -28.70 14.80 2.30
N VAL A 9 -29.02 14.22 1.14
CA VAL A 9 -29.87 13.05 0.99
C VAL A 9 -29.00 11.90 0.50
N ARG A 10 -29.12 10.75 1.16
CA ARG A 10 -28.40 9.54 0.79
C ARG A 10 -28.96 8.97 -0.52
N ARG A 11 -28.24 8.02 -1.13
CA ARG A 11 -28.68 7.33 -2.35
C ARG A 11 -30.01 6.58 -2.21
N ASP A 12 -30.35 6.15 -1.00
CA ASP A 12 -31.60 5.46 -0.67
C ASP A 12 -32.78 6.45 -0.43
N GLY A 13 -32.56 7.76 -0.62
CA GLY A 13 -33.58 8.80 -0.43
C GLY A 13 -33.73 9.27 1.01
N THR A 14 -33.02 8.67 1.98
CA THR A 14 -33.11 9.07 3.39
C THR A 14 -32.21 10.26 3.74
N PRO A 15 -32.57 11.09 4.74
CA PRO A 15 -31.72 12.20 5.17
C PRO A 15 -30.36 11.74 5.71
N CYS A 16 -29.32 12.53 5.47
CA CYS A 16 -28.01 12.26 6.00
C CYS A 16 -27.97 12.42 7.52
N GLY A 17 -27.62 11.33 8.22
CA GLY A 17 -27.46 11.32 9.68
C GLY A 17 -26.13 11.89 10.18
N ALA A 18 -25.22 12.28 9.30
CA ALA A 18 -23.91 12.81 9.69
C ALA A 18 -24.03 14.24 10.23
N GLN A 19 -23.08 14.62 11.08
CA GLN A 19 -22.96 15.99 11.56
C GLN A 19 -22.52 16.93 10.43
N ALA A 20 -23.19 18.06 10.31
CA ALA A 20 -22.81 19.13 9.39
C ALA A 20 -21.61 19.91 9.94
N GLY A 21 -20.75 20.35 9.03
CA GLY A 21 -19.79 21.42 9.29
C GLY A 21 -20.44 22.80 9.24
N SER A 22 -19.62 23.85 9.24
CA SER A 22 -20.05 25.25 9.13
C SER A 22 -20.87 25.55 7.87
N SER A 23 -20.62 24.81 6.78
CA SER A 23 -21.35 24.90 5.50
C SER A 23 -22.76 24.27 5.55
N GLY A 24 -23.15 23.63 6.66
CA GLY A 24 -24.41 22.87 6.77
C GLY A 24 -24.40 21.53 6.04
N TRP A 25 -23.25 21.11 5.50
CA TRP A 25 -23.03 19.82 4.85
C TRP A 25 -21.96 19.01 5.60
N CYS A 26 -21.99 17.69 5.49
CA CYS A 26 -20.87 16.86 5.92
C CYS A 26 -19.86 16.71 4.78
N TRP A 27 -18.63 16.30 5.07
CA TRP A 27 -17.57 16.10 4.07
C TRP A 27 -18.01 15.28 2.84
N ALA A 28 -18.92 14.32 3.01
CA ALA A 28 -19.43 13.48 1.94
C ALA A 28 -20.43 14.18 1.00
N HIS A 29 -21.20 15.15 1.49
CA HIS A 29 -22.24 15.86 0.73
C HIS A 29 -21.91 17.32 0.45
N ASP A 30 -20.84 17.86 1.03
CA ASP A 30 -20.41 19.22 0.77
C ASP A 30 -19.93 19.37 -0.69
N PRO A 31 -20.53 20.26 -1.51
CA PRO A 31 -20.08 20.50 -2.87
C PRO A 31 -18.61 20.93 -2.95
N ASP A 32 -18.12 21.71 -1.97
CA ASP A 32 -16.75 22.25 -1.98
C ASP A 32 -15.70 21.14 -1.83
N HIS A 33 -16.10 20.00 -1.27
CA HIS A 33 -15.25 18.83 -1.12
C HIS A 33 -15.35 17.84 -2.29
N GLU A 34 -16.13 18.12 -3.34
CA GLU A 34 -16.33 17.17 -4.43
C GLU A 34 -15.03 16.74 -5.11
N GLU A 35 -14.17 17.70 -5.43
CA GLU A 35 -12.89 17.44 -6.10
C GLU A 35 -11.96 16.62 -5.19
N ALA A 36 -11.86 16.99 -3.91
CA ALA A 36 -11.11 16.23 -2.92
C ALA A 36 -11.63 14.79 -2.78
N ARG A 37 -12.95 14.57 -2.82
CA ARG A 37 -13.55 13.23 -2.83
C ARG A 37 -13.24 12.45 -4.11
N ARG A 38 -13.23 13.11 -5.27
CA ARG A 38 -12.88 12.47 -6.56
C ARG A 38 -11.40 12.05 -6.55
N ALA A 39 -10.51 12.93 -6.09
CA ALA A 39 -9.09 12.63 -5.95
C ALA A 39 -8.86 11.47 -4.97
N ALA A 40 -9.50 11.48 -3.80
CA ALA A 40 -9.41 10.40 -2.81
C ALA A 40 -9.89 9.05 -3.37
N ARG A 41 -11.03 9.04 -4.11
CA ARG A 41 -11.54 7.83 -4.77
C ARG A 41 -10.58 7.31 -5.85
N SER A 42 -10.00 8.21 -6.65
CA SER A 42 -9.00 7.85 -7.67
C SER A 42 -7.75 7.23 -7.02
N ARG A 43 -7.21 7.86 -5.98
CA ARG A 43 -6.07 7.35 -5.20
C ARG A 43 -6.39 5.98 -4.58
N GLY A 44 -7.56 5.81 -3.96
CA GLY A 44 -8.00 4.53 -3.42
C GLY A 44 -8.17 3.44 -4.49
N GLY A 45 -8.67 3.80 -5.68
CA GLY A 45 -8.78 2.90 -6.83
C GLY A 45 -7.43 2.44 -7.36
N LYS A 46 -6.48 3.38 -7.53
CA LYS A 46 -5.09 3.10 -7.91
C LYS A 46 -4.41 2.18 -6.88
N GLY A 47 -4.52 2.49 -5.59
CA GLY A 47 -3.98 1.64 -4.52
C GLY A 47 -4.50 0.20 -4.55
N LYS A 48 -5.80 0.00 -4.77
CA LYS A 48 -6.40 -1.34 -4.90
C LYS A 48 -5.90 -2.09 -6.14
N ALA A 49 -5.71 -1.39 -7.26
CA ALA A 49 -5.18 -1.98 -8.49
C ALA A 49 -3.71 -2.40 -8.32
N THR A 50 -2.90 -1.54 -7.71
CA THR A 50 -1.49 -1.82 -7.39
C THR A 50 -1.38 -3.03 -6.45
N ALA A 51 -2.13 -3.05 -5.33
CA ALA A 51 -2.11 -4.18 -4.39
C ALA A 51 -2.43 -5.52 -5.07
N ARG A 52 -3.46 -5.56 -5.92
CA ARG A 52 -3.83 -6.77 -6.70
C ARG A 52 -2.74 -7.23 -7.67
N ARG A 53 -1.99 -6.30 -8.26
CA ARG A 53 -0.86 -6.63 -9.15
C ARG A 53 0.32 -7.18 -8.35
N LEU A 54 0.61 -6.60 -7.19
CA LEU A 54 1.70 -7.03 -6.31
C LEU A 54 1.45 -8.41 -5.69
N ASP A 55 0.20 -8.79 -5.45
CA ASP A 55 -0.16 -10.09 -4.85
C ASP A 55 0.44 -11.30 -5.57
N LYS A 56 0.64 -11.21 -6.88
CA LYS A 56 1.17 -12.31 -7.71
C LYS A 56 2.69 -12.27 -7.90
N LEU A 57 3.33 -11.15 -7.62
CA LEU A 57 4.71 -10.87 -8.05
C LEU A 57 5.67 -10.68 -6.88
N VAL A 58 5.15 -10.32 -5.70
CA VAL A 58 5.96 -9.90 -4.57
C VAL A 58 5.54 -10.67 -3.31
N PRO A 59 6.50 -11.25 -2.55
CA PRO A 59 6.22 -11.85 -1.25
C PRO A 59 5.46 -10.89 -0.33
N ALA A 60 4.53 -11.41 0.47
CA ALA A 60 3.69 -10.59 1.35
C ALA A 60 4.49 -9.62 2.23
N THR A 61 5.66 -10.05 2.69
CA THR A 61 6.61 -9.26 3.50
C THR A 61 7.14 -8.02 2.79
N LEU A 62 7.30 -8.05 1.46
CA LEU A 62 7.86 -6.95 0.67
C LEU A 62 6.79 -6.05 0.04
N LYS A 63 5.51 -6.45 0.06
CA LYS A 63 4.40 -5.66 -0.53
C LYS A 63 4.32 -4.22 0.00
N PRO A 64 4.46 -3.95 1.32
CA PRO A 64 4.41 -2.58 1.82
C PRO A 64 5.54 -1.71 1.27
N VAL A 65 6.75 -2.25 1.21
CA VAL A 65 7.93 -1.54 0.69
C VAL A 65 7.75 -1.21 -0.79
N VAL A 66 7.29 -2.17 -1.59
CA VAL A 66 7.05 -1.97 -3.03
C VAL A 66 5.92 -0.97 -3.25
N GLY A 67 4.84 -1.03 -2.48
CA GLY A 67 3.75 -0.06 -2.52
C GLY A 67 4.26 1.37 -2.30
N THR A 68 5.02 1.58 -1.23
CA THR A 68 5.63 2.88 -0.91
C THR A 68 6.55 3.39 -2.03
N LEU A 69 7.35 2.51 -2.66
CA LEU A 69 8.22 2.92 -3.77
C LEU A 69 7.44 3.32 -5.03
N LEU A 70 6.33 2.65 -5.33
CA LEU A 70 5.48 3.01 -6.47
C LEU A 70 4.78 4.36 -6.24
N ASP A 71 4.33 4.63 -5.02
CA ASP A 71 3.76 5.93 -4.66
C ASP A 71 4.83 7.03 -4.75
N ALA A 72 6.03 6.80 -4.21
CA ALA A 72 7.14 7.74 -4.30
C ALA A 72 7.57 8.02 -5.75
N LEU A 73 7.50 7.02 -6.63
CA LEU A 73 7.79 7.19 -8.06
C LEU A 73 6.79 8.16 -8.72
N GLU A 74 5.50 8.01 -8.42
CA GLU A 74 4.47 8.92 -8.91
C GLU A 74 4.66 10.33 -8.34
N GLU A 75 4.90 10.46 -7.03
CA GLU A 75 5.12 11.76 -6.39
C GLU A 75 6.34 12.50 -6.96
N VAL A 76 7.43 11.79 -7.30
CA VAL A 76 8.57 12.41 -8.01
C VAL A 76 8.17 12.83 -9.41
N HIS A 77 7.41 12.01 -10.15
CA HIS A 77 6.97 12.33 -11.50
C HIS A 77 6.07 13.59 -11.54
N GLN A 78 5.21 13.77 -10.54
CA GLN A 78 4.36 14.95 -10.39
C GLN A 78 5.09 16.17 -9.81
N GLY A 79 6.31 15.99 -9.27
CA GLY A 79 7.09 17.05 -8.63
C GLY A 79 6.73 17.30 -7.16
N ASP A 80 5.92 16.42 -6.56
CA ASP A 80 5.48 16.50 -5.16
C ASP A 80 6.54 15.98 -4.17
N LEU A 81 7.50 15.18 -4.64
CA LEU A 81 8.59 14.62 -3.83
C LEU A 81 9.96 14.99 -4.41
N ASP A 82 10.84 15.51 -3.54
CA ASP A 82 12.23 15.80 -3.88
C ASP A 82 12.95 14.52 -4.37
N PRO A 83 13.52 14.52 -5.58
CA PRO A 83 14.28 13.40 -6.12
C PRO A 83 15.38 12.85 -5.19
N LYS A 84 16.01 13.71 -4.36
CA LYS A 84 17.02 13.26 -3.39
C LYS A 84 16.41 12.39 -2.29
N ARG A 85 15.23 12.75 -1.79
CA ARG A 85 14.50 11.96 -0.79
C ARG A 85 14.06 10.63 -1.39
N ALA A 86 13.52 10.64 -2.60
CA ALA A 86 13.14 9.42 -3.31
C ALA A 86 14.34 8.49 -3.55
N SER A 87 15.51 9.06 -3.87
CA SER A 87 16.75 8.28 -4.05
C SER A 87 17.19 7.60 -2.74
N ALA A 88 17.10 8.29 -1.61
CA ALA A 88 17.37 7.69 -0.30
C ALA A 88 16.39 6.56 0.05
N MET A 89 15.10 6.73 -0.27
CA MET A 89 14.09 5.68 -0.10
C MET A 89 14.39 4.45 -0.95
N ALA A 90 14.76 4.65 -2.23
CA ALA A 90 15.14 3.57 -3.13
C ALA A 90 16.37 2.81 -2.63
N ALA A 91 17.38 3.51 -2.10
CA ALA A 91 18.57 2.90 -1.53
C ALA A 91 18.25 1.99 -0.34
N LEU A 92 17.41 2.47 0.60
CA LEU A 92 16.97 1.69 1.75
C LEU A 92 16.14 0.47 1.33
N ALA A 93 15.18 0.65 0.41
CA ALA A 93 14.39 -0.45 -0.12
C ALA A 93 15.25 -1.51 -0.82
N GLY A 94 16.28 -1.08 -1.55
CA GLY A 94 17.27 -1.98 -2.15
C GLY A 94 18.05 -2.77 -1.10
N ALA A 95 18.41 -2.16 0.03
CA ALA A 95 19.07 -2.86 1.13
C ALA A 95 18.17 -3.93 1.76
N VAL A 96 16.90 -3.59 2.01
CA VAL A 96 15.89 -4.55 2.50
C VAL A 96 15.70 -5.71 1.52
N GLY A 97 15.60 -5.41 0.21
CA GLY A 97 15.46 -6.43 -0.83
C GLY A 97 16.63 -7.41 -0.85
N ARG A 98 17.87 -6.91 -0.73
CA ARG A 98 19.07 -7.76 -0.66
C ARG A 98 19.09 -8.62 0.60
N LEU A 99 18.79 -8.06 1.77
CA LEU A 99 18.73 -8.83 3.03
C LEU A 99 17.70 -9.97 2.95
N TYR A 100 16.52 -9.68 2.38
CA TYR A 100 15.50 -10.70 2.16
C TYR A 100 15.98 -11.80 1.20
N GLN A 101 16.58 -11.42 0.07
CA GLN A 101 17.13 -12.38 -0.89
C GLN A 101 18.21 -13.26 -0.25
N THR A 102 19.12 -12.67 0.52
CA THR A 102 20.16 -13.42 1.25
C THR A 102 19.53 -14.43 2.21
N GLY A 103 18.61 -14.00 3.08
CA GLY A 103 18.00 -14.92 4.05
C GLY A 103 17.22 -16.08 3.41
N VAL A 104 16.47 -15.81 2.33
CA VAL A 104 15.75 -16.87 1.60
C VAL A 104 16.72 -17.84 0.93
N LEU A 105 17.83 -17.36 0.38
CA LEU A 105 18.84 -18.21 -0.24
C LEU A 105 19.57 -19.06 0.79
N GLU A 106 19.92 -18.49 1.95
CA GLU A 106 20.54 -19.20 3.07
C GLU A 106 19.65 -20.32 3.60
N GLU A 107 18.34 -20.07 3.79
CA GLU A 107 17.39 -21.09 4.23
C GLU A 107 17.27 -22.24 3.22
N ARG A 108 17.20 -21.91 1.93
CA ARG A 108 17.13 -22.92 0.86
C ARG A 108 18.42 -23.72 0.74
N LEU A 109 19.57 -23.08 0.93
CA LEU A 109 20.86 -23.75 0.92
C LEU A 109 20.95 -24.76 2.08
N ALA A 110 20.63 -24.33 3.29
CA ALA A 110 20.63 -25.20 4.47
C ALA A 110 19.70 -26.41 4.31
N ALA A 111 18.51 -26.22 3.71
CA ALA A 111 17.59 -27.31 3.44
C ALA A 111 18.14 -28.33 2.41
N LEU A 112 18.85 -27.85 1.38
CA LEU A 112 19.49 -28.72 0.39
C LEU A 112 20.66 -29.50 1.01
N GLU A 113 21.51 -28.83 1.79
CA GLU A 113 22.64 -29.44 2.48
C GLU A 113 22.17 -30.56 3.43
N ALA A 114 21.11 -30.32 4.20
CA ALA A 114 20.52 -31.32 5.08
C ALA A 114 19.96 -32.54 4.30
N ALA A 115 19.30 -32.29 3.15
CA ALA A 115 18.77 -33.36 2.32
C ALA A 115 19.88 -34.20 1.66
N GLN A 116 21.01 -33.58 1.30
CA GLN A 116 22.18 -34.26 0.78
C GLN A 116 22.81 -35.15 1.86
N ALA A 117 23.08 -34.60 3.06
CA ALA A 117 23.62 -35.37 4.18
C ALA A 117 22.78 -36.62 4.50
N ALA A 118 21.46 -36.46 4.60
CA ALA A 118 20.55 -37.58 4.82
C ALA A 118 20.54 -38.62 3.69
N THR A 119 20.85 -38.21 2.45
CA THR A 119 20.96 -39.12 1.31
C THR A 119 22.28 -39.89 1.31
N GLU A 120 23.36 -39.23 1.73
CA GLU A 120 24.68 -39.86 1.88
C GLU A 120 24.65 -40.90 3.00
N GLU A 121 24.05 -40.58 4.14
CA GLU A 121 23.84 -41.53 5.25
C GLU A 121 23.07 -42.77 4.79
N ARG A 122 22.00 -42.60 4.00
CA ARG A 122 21.22 -43.73 3.43
C ARG A 122 21.98 -44.57 2.41
N ARG A 123 23.02 -44.03 1.76
CA ARG A 123 23.86 -44.77 0.81
C ARG A 123 25.00 -45.51 1.50
N ALA A 124 25.41 -45.04 2.68
CA ALA A 124 26.53 -45.60 3.43
C ALA A 124 26.12 -46.76 4.36
N GLY A 125 24.84 -46.87 4.72
CA GLY A 125 24.26 -47.98 5.48
C GLY A 125 23.65 -49.05 4.59
#